data_AF-A0AAW6WVW2-F1
#
_entry.id   AF-A0AAW6WVW2-F1
#
_cell.length_a   1.000
_cell.length_b   1.000
_cell.length_c   1.000
_cell.angle_alpha   90.00
_cell.angle_beta   90.00
_cell.angle_gamma   90.00
#
_symmetry.space_group_name_H-M   'P 1'
#
loop_
_entity.id
_entity.type
_entity.pdbx_description
1 polymer ?
#
loop_
_entity_poly.entity_id
_entity_poly.type
_entity_poly.pdbx_seq_one_letter_code
_entity_poly.pdbx_strand_id
1 'polypeptide(L)'
;MKIEKTFPATAGFDDPFLLEVVGRCPPEDVGGPWGYEEFREAIADTDHERHHELLEWWGSADYDPGEVDARNLRKNVEALAAKWKRRSRKKT
;
A
#
# COMPACT_ATOMS: atom_id res chain seq x y z
N MET A 1 -4.47 -6.18 12.86
CA MET A 1 -4.51 -4.74 13.18
C MET A 1 -4.16 -4.57 14.65
N LYS A 2 -3.14 -3.76 14.97
CA LYS A 2 -2.70 -3.46 16.35
C LYS A 2 -3.10 -2.02 16.68
N ILE A 3 -3.57 -1.78 17.90
CA ILE A 3 -3.90 -0.43 18.38
C ILE A 3 -2.67 0.09 19.12
N GLU A 4 -2.02 1.12 18.60
CA GLU A 4 -0.87 1.76 19.27
C GLU A 4 -1.31 2.85 20.27
N LYS A 5 -2.39 3.58 19.96
CA LYS A 5 -2.83 4.72 20.76
C LYS A 5 -4.31 5.02 20.57
N THR A 6 -4.93 5.58 21.60
CA THR A 6 -6.31 6.07 21.58
C THR A 6 -6.34 7.53 22.03
N PHE A 7 -7.34 8.27 21.57
CA PHE A 7 -7.57 9.67 21.90
C PHE A 7 -9.06 9.91 22.14
N PRO A 8 -9.44 10.93 22.93
CA PRO A 8 -10.81 11.44 22.93
C PRO A 8 -11.22 11.87 21.52
N ALA A 9 -12.51 11.71 21.21
CA ALA A 9 -13.04 12.18 19.92
C ALA A 9 -12.77 13.68 19.77
N THR A 10 -12.04 14.03 18.72
CA THR A 10 -11.63 15.40 18.42
C THR A 10 -12.31 15.82 17.12
N ALA A 11 -13.00 16.96 17.14
CA ALA A 11 -13.69 17.49 15.97
C ALA A 11 -12.71 17.66 14.80
N GLY A 12 -13.07 17.14 13.62
CA GLY A 12 -12.23 17.17 12.43
C GLY A 12 -11.39 15.90 12.22
N PHE A 13 -11.43 14.94 13.14
CA PHE A 13 -10.82 13.60 12.99
C PHE A 13 -11.88 12.49 13.04
N ASP A 14 -13.05 12.79 12.50
CA ASP A 14 -14.20 11.89 12.49
C ASP A 14 -14.09 10.80 11.40
N ASP A 15 -13.15 10.98 10.47
CA ASP A 15 -12.91 10.12 9.30
C ASP A 15 -11.49 9.49 9.34
N PRO A 16 -11.28 8.29 8.78
CA PRO A 16 -9.95 7.73 8.59
C PRO A 16 -9.08 8.62 7.70
N PHE A 17 -7.80 8.76 8.06
CA PHE A 17 -6.83 9.52 7.27
C PHE A 17 -5.47 8.81 7.23
N LEU A 18 -4.68 9.10 6.19
CA LEU A 18 -3.32 8.59 6.07
C LEU A 18 -2.39 9.41 6.97
N LEU A 19 -1.89 8.78 8.04
CA LEU A 19 -0.93 9.37 8.98
C LEU A 19 0.49 9.30 8.43
N GLU A 20 0.95 8.09 8.10
CA GLU A 20 2.30 7.80 7.62
C GLU A 20 2.26 6.64 6.61
N VAL A 21 3.25 6.59 5.72
CA VAL A 21 3.48 5.48 4.79
C VAL A 21 4.98 5.29 4.60
N VAL A 22 5.42 4.03 4.56
CA VAL A 22 6.81 3.65 4.34
C VAL A 22 6.86 2.46 3.39
N GLY A 23 7.68 2.57 2.34
CA GLY A 23 7.92 1.52 1.36
C GLY A 23 6.74 1.27 0.40
N ARG A 24 7.07 0.60 -0.70
CA ARG A 24 6.12 0.15 -1.71
C ARG A 24 5.39 -1.10 -1.24
N CYS A 25 4.11 -1.21 -1.60
CA CYS A 25 3.40 -2.48 -1.44
C CYS A 25 4.00 -3.54 -2.38
N PRO A 26 4.04 -4.82 -1.95
CA PRO A 26 4.33 -5.93 -2.85
C PRO A 26 3.41 -5.91 -4.07
N PRO A 27 3.89 -6.30 -5.26
CA PRO A 27 3.02 -6.49 -6.41
C PRO A 27 1.90 -7.49 -6.12
N GLU A 28 0.74 -7.28 -6.74
CA GLU A 28 -0.35 -8.26 -6.69
C GLU A 28 0.13 -9.59 -7.27
N ASP A 29 -0.39 -10.70 -6.74
CA ASP A 29 -0.10 -12.06 -7.21
C ASP A 29 1.39 -12.47 -7.24
N VAL A 30 2.28 -11.77 -6.51
CA VAL A 30 3.71 -12.08 -6.42
C VAL A 30 4.04 -13.40 -5.69
N GLY A 31 3.04 -14.13 -5.19
CA GLY A 31 3.26 -15.38 -4.44
C GLY A 31 3.46 -15.18 -2.93
N GLY A 32 2.95 -14.08 -2.37
CA GLY A 32 3.00 -13.80 -0.93
C GLY A 32 4.38 -13.33 -0.45
N PRO A 33 4.69 -13.45 0.86
CA PRO A 33 5.93 -12.91 1.42
C PRO A 33 7.20 -13.50 0.80
N TRP A 34 7.22 -14.82 0.58
CA TRP A 34 8.37 -15.52 0.00
C TRP A 34 8.59 -15.16 -1.46
N GLY A 35 7.53 -15.14 -2.26
CA GLY A 35 7.64 -14.72 -3.66
C GLY A 35 8.01 -13.25 -3.80
N TYR A 36 7.60 -12.39 -2.85
CA TYR A 36 8.04 -11.00 -2.82
C TYR A 36 9.54 -10.85 -2.50
N GLU A 37 10.07 -11.66 -1.58
CA GLU A 37 11.50 -11.67 -1.26
C GLU A 37 12.31 -12.11 -2.49
N GLU A 38 11.95 -13.24 -3.09
CA GLU A 38 12.58 -13.74 -4.31
C GLU A 38 12.48 -12.73 -5.46
N PHE A 39 11.32 -12.08 -5.64
CA PHE A 39 11.17 -11.02 -6.62
C PHE A 39 12.14 -9.87 -6.41
N ARG A 40 12.33 -9.40 -5.17
CA ARG A 40 13.26 -8.31 -4.86
C ARG A 40 14.71 -8.70 -5.11
N GLU A 41 15.09 -9.91 -4.73
CA GLU A 41 16.44 -10.43 -4.97
C GLU A 41 16.70 -10.60 -6.46
N ALA A 42 15.76 -11.22 -7.17
CA ALA A 42 15.87 -11.46 -8.60
C ALA A 42 15.92 -10.17 -9.41
N ILE A 43 15.14 -9.13 -9.08
CA ILE A 43 15.20 -7.86 -9.83
C ILE A 43 16.48 -7.08 -9.52
N ALA A 44 17.03 -7.20 -8.31
CA ALA A 44 18.26 -6.50 -7.92
C ALA A 44 19.54 -7.19 -8.47
N ASP A 45 19.51 -8.49 -8.70
CA ASP A 45 20.65 -9.28 -9.17
C ASP A 45 20.44 -9.87 -10.57
N THR A 46 21.24 -9.40 -11.52
CA THR A 46 21.20 -9.87 -12.92
C THR A 46 21.66 -11.31 -13.12
N ASP A 47 22.43 -11.88 -12.18
CA ASP A 47 22.91 -13.27 -12.21
C ASP A 47 21.94 -14.25 -11.53
N HIS A 48 20.87 -13.74 -10.91
CA HIS A 48 19.87 -14.57 -10.26
C HIS A 48 19.18 -15.50 -11.28
N GLU A 49 18.99 -16.77 -10.93
CA GLU A 49 18.47 -17.81 -11.82
C GLU A 49 17.12 -17.43 -12.47
N ARG A 50 16.29 -16.68 -11.75
CA ARG A 50 14.97 -16.21 -12.18
C ARG A 50 14.92 -14.73 -12.56
N HIS A 51 16.06 -14.02 -12.67
CA HIS A 51 16.11 -12.60 -13.03
C HIS A 51 15.28 -12.30 -14.27
N HIS A 52 15.55 -13.02 -15.37
CA HIS A 52 14.89 -12.77 -16.66
C HIS A 52 13.39 -13.07 -16.63
N GLU A 53 12.97 -14.15 -15.98
CA GLU A 53 11.56 -14.55 -15.84
C GLU A 53 10.76 -13.48 -15.07
N LEU A 54 11.28 -13.04 -13.92
CA LEU A 54 10.60 -12.10 -13.05
C LEU A 54 10.65 -10.67 -13.59
N LEU A 55 11.71 -10.32 -14.32
CA LEU A 55 11.82 -9.06 -15.05
C LEU A 55 10.80 -8.98 -16.18
N GLU A 56 10.62 -10.06 -16.96
CA GLU A 56 9.61 -10.15 -18.01
C GLU A 56 8.20 -10.07 -17.42
N TRP A 57 7.95 -10.76 -16.30
CA TRP A 57 6.66 -10.73 -15.61
C TRP A 57 6.32 -9.33 -15.08
N TRP A 58 7.28 -8.63 -14.48
CA TRP A 58 7.08 -7.26 -13.98
C TRP A 58 7.00 -6.24 -15.12
N GLY A 59 7.75 -6.46 -16.21
CA GLY A 59 7.74 -5.63 -17.41
C GLY A 59 8.64 -4.39 -17.34
N SER A 60 9.50 -4.27 -16.33
CA SER A 60 10.48 -3.16 -16.21
C SER A 60 11.66 -3.52 -15.33
N ALA A 61 12.85 -2.97 -15.58
CA ALA A 61 13.98 -3.08 -14.64
C ALA A 61 13.87 -2.09 -13.47
N ASP A 62 12.95 -1.13 -13.57
CA ASP A 62 12.77 -0.09 -12.56
C ASP A 62 11.79 -0.60 -11.49
N TYR A 63 12.35 -1.22 -10.45
CA TYR A 63 11.62 -1.53 -9.22
C TYR A 63 12.40 -1.02 -8.00
N ASP A 64 11.88 0.03 -7.36
CA ASP A 64 12.39 0.51 -6.08
C ASP A 64 11.38 0.17 -4.96
N PRO A 65 11.72 -0.74 -4.03
CA PRO A 65 10.87 -1.05 -2.88
C PRO A 65 10.71 0.13 -1.90
N GLY A 66 11.58 1.15 -1.99
CA GLY A 66 11.51 2.39 -1.22
C GLY A 66 10.60 3.46 -1.86
N GLU A 67 10.19 3.30 -3.11
CA GLU A 67 9.37 4.29 -3.82
C GLU A 67 7.95 4.31 -3.25
N VAL A 68 7.48 5.51 -2.85
CA VAL A 68 6.15 5.71 -2.29
C VAL A 68 5.44 6.89 -2.95
N ASP A 69 4.32 6.60 -3.62
CA ASP A 69 3.38 7.65 -4.07
C ASP A 69 2.42 8.04 -2.93
N ALA A 70 2.96 8.77 -1.95
CA ALA A 70 2.22 9.24 -0.77
C ALA A 70 1.02 10.12 -1.16
N ARG A 71 1.11 10.84 -2.29
CA ARG A 71 0.05 11.72 -2.78
C ARG A 71 -1.15 10.91 -3.25
N ASN A 72 -0.93 9.89 -4.08
CA ASN A 72 -2.01 9.05 -4.56
C ASN A 72 -2.62 8.21 -3.44
N LEU A 73 -1.79 7.69 -2.52
CA LEU A 73 -2.29 6.96 -1.34
C LEU A 73 -3.19 7.83 -0.46
N ARG A 74 -2.79 9.08 -0.20
CA ARG A 74 -3.62 10.04 0.55
C ARG A 74 -4.96 10.26 -0.14
N LYS A 75 -4.95 10.51 -1.46
CA LYS A 75 -6.16 10.70 -2.27
C LYS A 75 -7.10 9.48 -2.20
N ASN A 76 -6.55 8.27 -2.25
CA ASN A 76 -7.33 7.03 -2.16
C ASN A 76 -8.01 6.86 -0.80
N VAL A 77 -7.29 7.17 0.29
CA VAL A 77 -7.84 7.14 1.65
C VAL A 77 -8.94 8.19 1.83
N GLU A 78 -8.75 9.41 1.31
CA GLU A 78 -9.77 10.46 1.33
C GLU A 78 -11.04 10.06 0.56
N ALA A 79 -10.88 9.43 -0.62
CA ALA A 79 -12.01 8.91 -1.39
C ALA A 79 -12.77 7.80 -0.65
N LEU A 80 -12.03 6.91 0.04
CA LEU A 80 -12.63 5.86 0.86
C LEU A 80 -13.39 6.44 2.05
N ALA A 81 -12.79 7.40 2.76
CA ALA A 81 -13.42 8.13 3.85
C ALA A 81 -14.73 8.79 3.39
N ALA A 82 -14.72 9.49 2.25
CA ALA A 82 -15.92 10.10 1.68
C ALA A 82 -17.03 9.07 1.37
N LYS A 83 -16.66 7.88 0.87
CA LYS A 83 -17.61 6.77 0.61
C LYS A 83 -18.19 6.20 1.90
N TRP A 84 -17.41 6.16 2.97
CA TRP A 84 -17.79 5.58 4.26
C TRP A 84 -18.48 6.56 5.21
N LYS A 85 -18.56 7.85 4.85
CA LYS A 85 -19.35 8.82 5.61
C LYS A 85 -20.75 8.27 5.83
N ARG A 86 -21.04 8.01 7.10
CA ARG A 86 -22.31 7.44 7.55
C ARG A 86 -23.42 8.35 7.03
N ARG A 87 -24.25 7.86 6.11
CA ARG A 87 -25.46 8.60 5.73
C ARG A 87 -26.29 8.75 6.99
N SER A 88 -26.62 9.98 7.38
CA SER A 88 -27.52 10.19 8.51
C SER A 88 -28.80 9.44 8.22
N ARG A 89 -29.11 8.41 9.02
CA ARG A 89 -30.41 7.77 8.96
C ARG A 89 -31.43 8.85 9.29
N LYS A 90 -32.26 9.27 8.31
CA LYS A 90 -33.39 10.16 8.58
C LYS A 90 -34.20 9.47 9.69
N LYS A 91 -34.39 10.16 10.83
CA LYS A 91 -35.36 9.73 11.83
C LYS A 91 -36.74 9.93 11.18
N THR A 92 -37.38 8.83 10.78
CA THR A 92 -38.82 8.79 10.58
C THR A 92 -39.50 8.81 11.95
#